data_AF-A0A2N1JGR5-F1
#
_entry.id   AF-A0A2N1JGR5-F1
#
_cell.length_a   1.000
_cell.length_b   1.000
_cell.length_c   1.000
_cell.angle_alpha   90.00
_cell.angle_beta   90.00
_cell.angle_gamma   90.00
#
_symmetry.space_group_name_H-M   'P 1'
#
loop_
_entity.id
_entity.type
_entity.pdbx_description
1 polymer ?
#
loop_
_entity_poly.entity_id
_entity_poly.type
_entity_poly.pdbx_seq_one_letter_code
_entity_poly.pdbx_strand_id
1 'polypeptide(L)'
;MISVVRLSKRSQLHAAAQARKTEQQNAMRNEEQVAQLEMGTGLAHDDEPIGPQPAPLHEREPCRSHAYGPGLLPGEGMAMASYVQDGKRIPRRGEIGLDTERIQALERAGYVMSGSRHQAMNAVRTRKENQVISGEEKRAQLRLQAEAHAKKEAEIIAQFREMVDAMQSKSGS
;
A
#
# COMPACT_ATOMS: atom_id res chain seq x y z
N MET A 1 -46.96 7.73 30.79
CA MET A 1 -45.91 8.59 30.19
C MET A 1 -44.47 8.27 30.63
N ILE A 2 -44.14 7.05 31.10
CA ILE A 2 -42.81 6.74 31.69
C ILE A 2 -41.87 5.98 30.72
N SER A 3 -42.39 5.38 29.64
CA SER A 3 -41.63 4.45 28.79
C SER A 3 -40.69 5.12 27.76
N VAL A 4 -40.95 6.36 27.35
CA VAL A 4 -40.18 7.04 26.28
C VAL A 4 -38.86 7.63 26.80
N VAL A 5 -38.85 8.11 28.06
CA VAL A 5 -37.65 8.69 28.70
C VAL A 5 -36.58 7.63 28.96
N ARG A 6 -36.99 6.39 29.25
CA ARG A 6 -36.08 5.26 29.54
C ARG A 6 -35.37 4.75 28.27
N LEU A 7 -36.02 4.84 27.12
CA LEU A 7 -35.45 4.46 25.81
C LEU A 7 -34.39 5.46 25.35
N SER A 8 -34.65 6.76 25.52
CA SER A 8 -33.70 7.84 25.19
C SER A 8 -32.41 7.76 26.04
N LYS A 9 -32.53 7.51 27.36
CA LYS A 9 -31.36 7.31 28.23
C LYS A 9 -30.53 6.08 27.87
N ARG A 10 -31.14 4.97 27.43
CA ARG A 10 -30.40 3.78 26.97
C ARG A 10 -29.61 4.04 25.68
N SER A 11 -30.19 4.77 24.74
CA SER A 11 -29.52 5.16 23.49
C SER A 11 -28.31 6.07 23.77
N GLN A 12 -28.46 7.06 24.66
CA GLN A 12 -27.37 7.94 25.07
C GLN A 12 -26.24 7.20 25.80
N LEU A 13 -26.56 6.21 26.64
CA LEU A 13 -25.56 5.38 27.31
C LEU A 13 -24.77 4.49 26.33
N HIS A 14 -25.43 3.93 25.31
CA HIS A 14 -24.73 3.17 24.26
C HIS A 14 -23.83 4.06 23.40
N ALA A 15 -24.27 5.27 23.05
CA ALA A 15 -23.46 6.23 22.32
C ALA A 15 -22.22 6.67 23.12
N ALA A 16 -22.38 6.95 24.42
CA ALA A 16 -21.26 7.29 25.31
C ALA A 16 -20.28 6.13 25.50
N ALA A 17 -20.77 4.89 25.56
CA ALA A 17 -19.91 3.70 25.63
C ALA A 17 -19.13 3.46 24.33
N GLN A 18 -19.74 3.73 23.17
CA GLN A 18 -19.07 3.65 21.87
C GLN A 18 -17.99 4.74 21.74
N ALA A 19 -18.27 5.98 22.13
CA ALA A 19 -17.29 7.07 22.12
C ALA A 19 -16.05 6.74 22.98
N ARG A 20 -16.25 6.24 24.21
CA ARG A 20 -15.16 5.81 25.10
C ARG A 20 -14.32 4.68 24.50
N LYS A 21 -14.95 3.75 23.79
CA LYS A 21 -14.25 2.63 23.13
C LYS A 21 -13.41 3.12 21.94
N THR A 22 -13.91 4.09 21.18
CA THR A 22 -13.17 4.71 20.07
C THR A 22 -12.01 5.56 20.57
N GLU A 23 -12.18 6.31 21.66
CA GLU A 23 -11.09 7.07 22.30
C GLU A 23 -9.99 6.15 22.83
N GLN A 24 -10.34 5.04 23.50
CA GLN A 24 -9.35 4.06 23.95
C GLN A 24 -8.63 3.38 22.79
N GLN A 25 -9.32 3.04 21.69
CA GLN A 25 -8.68 2.49 20.50
C GLN A 25 -7.73 3.49 19.82
N ASN A 26 -8.11 4.78 19.77
CA ASN A 26 -7.25 5.82 19.22
C ASN A 26 -6.03 6.08 20.11
N ALA A 27 -6.18 6.01 21.44
CA ALA A 27 -5.07 6.15 22.38
C ALA A 27 -4.05 5.00 22.21
N MET A 28 -4.49 3.74 22.18
CA MET A 28 -3.58 2.61 21.97
C MET A 28 -2.88 2.66 20.60
N ARG A 29 -3.58 3.09 19.54
CA ARG A 29 -2.98 3.27 18.21
C ARG A 29 -1.93 4.37 18.18
N ASN A 30 -2.13 5.44 18.96
CA ASN A 30 -1.17 6.54 19.05
C ASN A 30 0.06 6.11 19.88
N GLU A 31 -0.13 5.36 20.96
CA GLU A 31 0.97 4.76 21.74
C GLU A 31 1.79 3.78 20.90
N GLU A 32 1.15 2.93 20.08
CA GLU A 32 1.85 2.06 19.13
C GLU A 32 2.62 2.83 18.05
N GLN A 33 2.09 3.98 17.58
CA GLN A 33 2.78 4.84 16.61
C GLN A 33 3.97 5.57 17.23
N VAL A 34 3.85 6.06 18.47
CA VAL A 34 4.94 6.71 19.20
C VAL A 34 6.04 5.69 19.54
N ALA A 35 5.68 4.47 19.96
CA ALA A 35 6.66 3.40 20.19
C ALA A 35 7.39 2.96 18.91
N GLN A 36 6.73 2.99 17.75
CA GLN A 36 7.37 2.73 16.44
C GLN A 36 8.31 3.86 16.02
N LEU A 37 8.04 5.11 16.43
CA LEU A 37 8.90 6.26 16.15
C LEU A 37 10.16 6.26 17.06
N GLU A 38 10.06 5.85 18.32
CA GLU A 38 11.19 5.82 19.25
C GLU A 38 12.19 4.68 18.99
N MET A 39 11.76 3.57 18.37
CA MET A 39 12.68 2.50 17.94
C MET A 39 13.47 2.85 16.66
N GLY A 40 13.21 4.00 16.04
CA GLY A 40 13.87 4.46 14.82
C GLY A 40 15.12 5.33 15.05
N THR A 41 15.40 5.76 16.29
CA THR A 41 16.57 6.59 16.62
C THR A 41 17.65 5.77 17.31
N GLY A 42 18.01 4.63 16.73
CA GLY A 42 19.30 4.01 16.99
C GLY A 42 20.36 4.77 16.22
N LEU A 43 21.22 5.49 16.95
CA LEU A 43 22.42 6.16 16.44
C LEU A 43 23.23 5.14 15.60
N ALA A 44 23.08 5.22 14.27
CA ALA A 44 23.84 4.43 13.33
C ALA A 44 25.08 5.22 12.90
N HIS A 45 26.22 4.58 13.12
CA HIS A 45 27.57 4.97 12.72
C HIS A 45 27.66 5.65 11.35
N ASP A 46 28.50 6.70 11.27
CA ASP A 46 29.00 7.37 10.06
C ASP A 46 29.78 6.43 9.11
N ASP A 47 29.09 5.49 8.48
CA ASP A 47 29.59 4.70 7.35
C ASP A 47 28.56 4.70 6.21
N GLU A 48 27.96 5.87 5.95
CA GLU A 48 27.16 6.05 4.74
C GLU A 48 28.09 6.09 3.53
N PRO A 49 27.93 5.19 2.54
CA PRO A 49 28.82 5.15 1.39
C PRO A 49 28.68 6.46 0.61
N ILE A 50 29.73 7.27 0.64
CA ILE A 50 29.83 8.51 -0.13
C ILE A 50 29.93 8.15 -1.61
N GLY A 51 28.81 8.27 -2.33
CA GLY A 51 28.73 8.04 -3.77
C GLY A 51 27.38 7.48 -4.20
N PRO A 52 27.01 7.61 -5.50
CA PRO A 52 25.74 7.08 -5.98
C PRO A 52 25.71 5.56 -5.79
N GLN A 53 24.79 5.09 -4.96
CA GLN A 53 24.59 3.66 -4.78
C GLN A 53 24.02 3.07 -6.07
N PRO A 54 24.49 1.89 -6.52
CA PRO A 54 23.93 1.24 -7.69
C PRO A 54 22.42 1.08 -7.51
N ALA A 55 21.65 1.44 -8.53
CA ALA A 55 20.20 1.30 -8.51
C ALA A 55 19.87 -0.14 -8.06
N PRO A 56 19.08 -0.33 -6.99
CA PRO A 56 18.78 -1.66 -6.51
C PRO A 56 18.20 -2.49 -7.65
N LEU A 57 18.91 -3.55 -8.04
CA LEU A 57 18.49 -4.51 -9.04
C LEU A 57 17.21 -5.17 -8.53
N HIS A 58 16.06 -4.61 -8.91
CA HIS A 58 14.79 -5.25 -8.67
C HIS A 58 14.59 -6.35 -9.73
N GLU A 59 15.44 -7.38 -9.67
CA GLU A 59 15.10 -8.70 -10.22
C GLU A 59 13.91 -9.22 -9.43
N ARG A 60 12.69 -8.79 -9.80
CA ARG A 60 11.41 -9.34 -9.37
C ARG A 60 11.48 -9.93 -7.96
N GLU A 61 11.90 -9.11 -6.99
CA GLU A 61 12.16 -9.56 -5.61
C GLU A 61 10.97 -10.43 -5.20
N PRO A 62 11.17 -11.70 -4.83
CA PRO A 62 10.08 -12.58 -4.46
C PRO A 62 9.36 -11.87 -3.33
N CYS A 63 8.18 -11.33 -3.67
CA CYS A 63 7.43 -10.43 -2.82
C CYS A 63 7.34 -11.09 -1.46
N ARG A 64 8.04 -10.55 -0.46
CA ARG A 64 8.09 -11.12 0.89
C ARG A 64 6.66 -11.48 1.28
N SER A 65 6.45 -12.61 1.95
CA SER A 65 5.14 -13.09 2.40
C SER A 65 4.27 -12.03 3.11
N HIS A 66 4.88 -10.95 3.60
CA HIS A 66 4.27 -9.80 4.29
C HIS A 66 4.13 -8.52 3.45
N ALA A 67 4.35 -8.60 2.14
CA ALA A 67 4.43 -7.51 1.19
C ALA A 67 3.25 -6.51 1.22
N TYR A 68 2.05 -6.96 1.59
CA TYR A 68 0.82 -6.18 1.50
C TYR A 68 0.16 -5.94 2.86
N GLY A 69 0.85 -6.24 3.98
CA GLY A 69 0.36 -6.02 5.34
C GLY A 69 -0.52 -7.13 5.92
N PRO A 70 -1.05 -6.94 7.15
CA PRO A 70 -1.86 -7.94 7.85
C PRO A 70 -3.26 -8.06 7.23
N GLY A 71 -3.79 -9.28 7.12
CA GLY A 71 -5.17 -9.52 6.66
C GLY A 71 -5.30 -10.32 5.36
N LEU A 72 -4.19 -10.62 4.69
CA LEU A 72 -4.11 -11.56 3.58
C LEU A 72 -3.45 -12.86 4.04
N LEU A 73 -3.87 -13.99 3.46
CA LEU A 73 -3.19 -15.27 3.65
C LEU A 73 -1.81 -15.24 2.97
N PRO A 74 -0.85 -16.06 3.45
CA PRO A 74 0.45 -16.18 2.78
C PRO A 74 0.27 -16.51 1.30
N GLY A 75 0.88 -15.70 0.43
CA GLY A 75 0.80 -15.84 -1.03
C GLY A 75 -0.49 -15.30 -1.69
N GLU A 76 -1.54 -14.97 -0.92
CA GLU A 76 -2.79 -14.40 -1.48
C GLU A 76 -2.55 -13.05 -2.15
N GLY A 77 -1.80 -12.16 -1.48
CA GLY A 77 -1.49 -10.83 -2.01
C GLY A 77 -0.66 -10.87 -3.30
N MET A 78 0.26 -11.82 -3.42
CA MET A 78 1.06 -12.00 -4.65
C MET A 78 0.18 -12.43 -5.82
N ALA A 79 -0.70 -13.41 -5.59
CA ALA A 79 -1.62 -13.88 -6.62
C ALA A 79 -2.52 -12.72 -7.08
N MET A 80 -3.08 -11.94 -6.15
CA MET A 80 -3.91 -10.78 -6.46
C MET A 80 -3.15 -9.69 -7.23
N ALA A 81 -1.90 -9.40 -6.85
CA ALA A 81 -1.09 -8.38 -7.49
C ALA A 81 -0.82 -8.68 -8.97
N SER A 82 -0.63 -9.95 -9.34
CA SER A 82 -0.46 -10.33 -10.76
C SER A 82 -1.67 -9.94 -11.61
N TYR A 83 -2.90 -10.10 -11.09
CA TYR A 83 -4.10 -9.66 -11.81
C TYR A 83 -4.19 -8.13 -11.89
N VAL A 84 -3.79 -7.42 -10.83
CA VAL A 84 -3.77 -5.94 -10.82
C VAL A 84 -2.75 -5.39 -11.81
N GLN A 85 -1.56 -5.98 -11.89
CA GLN A 85 -0.52 -5.63 -12.87
C GLN A 85 -1.00 -5.85 -14.31
N ASP A 86 -1.75 -6.93 -14.53
CA ASP A 86 -2.41 -7.22 -15.81
C ASP A 86 -3.62 -6.31 -16.11
N GLY A 87 -4.02 -5.42 -15.18
CA GLY A 87 -5.23 -4.61 -15.30
C GLY A 87 -6.53 -5.43 -15.28
N LYS A 88 -6.46 -6.68 -14.83
CA LYS A 88 -7.58 -7.62 -14.79
C LYS A 88 -8.29 -7.58 -13.45
N ARG A 89 -9.60 -7.86 -13.49
CA ARG A 89 -10.42 -8.07 -12.30
C ARG A 89 -9.92 -9.30 -11.53
N ILE A 90 -9.79 -9.19 -10.21
CA ILE A 90 -9.40 -10.30 -9.34
C ILE A 90 -10.53 -11.36 -9.30
N PRO A 91 -10.25 -12.66 -9.57
CA PRO A 91 -11.26 -13.71 -9.55
C PRO A 91 -11.86 -13.98 -8.15
N ARG A 92 -13.18 -14.22 -8.07
CA ARG A 92 -13.86 -14.65 -6.83
C ARG A 92 -13.87 -16.17 -6.66
N ARG A 93 -14.20 -16.65 -5.46
CA ARG A 93 -14.45 -18.07 -5.19
C ARG A 93 -15.60 -18.58 -6.07
N GLY A 94 -15.33 -19.58 -6.91
CA GLY A 94 -16.27 -20.12 -7.91
C GLY A 94 -16.10 -19.53 -9.31
N GLU A 95 -15.25 -18.52 -9.48
CA GLU A 95 -14.83 -17.97 -10.77
C GLU A 95 -13.46 -18.51 -11.20
N ILE A 96 -12.78 -19.27 -10.34
CA ILE A 96 -11.48 -19.89 -10.64
C ILE A 96 -11.66 -20.88 -11.79
N GLY A 97 -11.00 -20.61 -12.92
CA GLY A 97 -11.11 -21.40 -14.14
C GLY A 97 -12.05 -20.82 -15.20
N LEU A 98 -12.67 -19.66 -14.95
CA LEU A 98 -13.35 -18.86 -15.96
C LEU A 98 -12.49 -17.66 -16.36
N ASP A 99 -12.56 -17.29 -17.63
CA ASP A 99 -11.88 -16.10 -18.11
C ASP A 99 -12.50 -14.83 -17.53
N THR A 100 -11.62 -13.87 -17.20
CA THR A 100 -12.02 -12.60 -16.58
C THR A 100 -13.02 -11.83 -17.46
N GLU A 101 -12.78 -11.82 -18.77
CA GLU A 101 -13.66 -11.15 -19.75
C GLU A 101 -15.04 -11.80 -19.82
N ARG A 102 -15.09 -13.14 -19.73
CA ARG A 102 -16.34 -13.89 -19.72
C ARG A 102 -17.20 -13.54 -18.50
N ILE A 103 -16.57 -13.41 -17.33
CA ILE A 103 -17.24 -13.02 -16.09
C ILE A 103 -17.83 -11.62 -16.22
N GLN A 104 -17.06 -10.66 -16.73
CA GLN A 104 -17.55 -9.29 -16.94
C GLN A 104 -18.72 -9.24 -17.92
N ALA A 105 -18.68 -10.03 -19.00
CA ALA A 105 -19.77 -10.11 -19.97
C ALA A 105 -21.06 -10.66 -19.34
N LEU A 106 -20.96 -11.70 -18.52
CA LEU A 106 -22.10 -12.28 -17.80
C LEU A 106 -22.71 -11.29 -16.81
N GLU A 107 -21.88 -10.56 -16.06
CA GLU A 107 -22.36 -9.53 -15.12
C GLU A 107 -23.06 -8.38 -15.84
N ARG A 108 -22.52 -7.91 -16.97
CA ARG A 108 -23.16 -6.88 -17.81
C ARG A 108 -24.51 -7.35 -18.36
N ALA A 109 -24.63 -8.64 -18.67
CA ALA A 109 -25.90 -9.25 -19.10
C ALA A 109 -26.90 -9.44 -17.95
N GLY A 110 -26.55 -9.11 -16.70
CA GLY A 110 -27.43 -9.19 -15.54
C GLY A 110 -27.36 -10.51 -14.77
N TYR A 111 -26.42 -11.40 -15.11
CA TYR A 111 -26.20 -12.62 -14.33
C TYR A 111 -25.53 -12.28 -13.00
N VAL A 112 -26.07 -12.84 -11.93
CA VAL A 112 -25.58 -12.64 -10.56
C VAL A 112 -24.63 -13.79 -10.21
N MET A 113 -23.33 -13.50 -10.12
CA MET A 113 -22.33 -14.50 -9.76
C MET A 113 -22.52 -15.02 -8.32
N SER A 114 -22.10 -16.25 -8.05
CA SER A 114 -22.18 -16.84 -6.70
C SER A 114 -21.47 -15.95 -5.66
N GLY A 115 -22.13 -15.70 -4.52
CA GLY A 115 -21.58 -14.87 -3.45
C GLY A 115 -21.72 -13.35 -3.63
N SER A 116 -22.13 -12.86 -4.81
CA SER A 116 -22.27 -11.41 -5.06
C SER A 116 -23.38 -10.72 -4.24
N ARG A 117 -24.34 -11.47 -3.68
CA ARG A 117 -25.41 -10.93 -2.81
C ARG A 117 -24.99 -10.73 -1.34
N HIS A 118 -23.83 -11.24 -0.92
CA HIS A 118 -23.39 -11.19 0.49
C HIS A 118 -22.64 -9.89 0.81
N GLN A 119 -23.34 -8.90 1.35
CA GLN A 119 -22.78 -7.56 1.62
C GLN A 119 -21.53 -7.57 2.53
N ALA A 120 -21.60 -8.27 3.66
CA ALA A 120 -20.48 -8.33 4.62
C ALA A 120 -19.22 -8.97 4.01
N MET A 121 -19.38 -10.06 3.26
CA MET A 121 -18.26 -10.73 2.58
C MET A 121 -17.72 -9.89 1.44
N ASN A 122 -18.59 -9.23 0.67
CA ASN A 122 -18.18 -8.32 -0.39
C ASN A 122 -17.34 -7.16 0.15
N ALA A 123 -17.70 -6.62 1.31
CA ALA A 123 -16.93 -5.56 1.97
C ALA A 123 -15.53 -6.05 2.40
N VAL A 124 -15.43 -7.25 2.98
CA VAL A 124 -14.13 -7.87 3.32
C VAL A 124 -13.29 -8.10 2.08
N ARG A 125 -13.91 -8.58 0.99
CA ARG A 125 -13.25 -8.77 -0.31
C ARG A 125 -12.71 -7.45 -0.85
N THR A 126 -13.55 -6.42 -0.98
CA THR A 126 -13.14 -5.10 -1.46
C THR A 126 -12.02 -4.52 -0.60
N ARG A 127 -12.07 -4.70 0.73
CA ARG A 127 -10.98 -4.29 1.63
C ARG A 127 -9.66 -4.98 1.29
N LYS A 128 -9.67 -6.30 1.09
CA LYS A 128 -8.48 -7.07 0.69
C LYS A 128 -7.95 -6.65 -0.67
N GLU A 129 -8.84 -6.41 -1.65
CA GLU A 129 -8.47 -5.93 -2.98
C GLU A 129 -7.82 -4.56 -2.91
N ASN A 130 -8.44 -3.62 -2.19
CA ASN A 130 -7.89 -2.28 -1.99
C ASN A 130 -6.54 -2.33 -1.24
N GLN A 131 -6.35 -3.27 -0.31
CA GLN A 131 -5.07 -3.44 0.38
C GLN A 131 -3.93 -3.80 -0.59
N VAL A 132 -4.20 -4.67 -1.56
CA VAL A 132 -3.23 -5.03 -2.60
C VAL A 132 -3.00 -3.86 -3.56
N ILE A 133 -4.08 -3.21 -4.01
CA ILE A 133 -4.02 -2.06 -4.93
C ILE A 133 -3.20 -0.93 -4.31
N SER A 134 -3.53 -0.50 -3.09
CA SER A 134 -2.78 0.55 -2.38
C SER A 134 -1.31 0.18 -2.18
N GLY A 135 -1.01 -1.11 -1.95
CA GLY A 135 0.36 -1.60 -1.85
C GLY A 135 1.13 -1.48 -3.16
N GLU A 136 0.53 -1.92 -4.27
CA GLU A 136 1.12 -1.83 -5.60
C GLU A 136 1.25 -0.39 -6.09
N GLU A 137 0.24 0.46 -5.87
CA GLU A 137 0.28 1.89 -6.20
C GLU A 137 1.43 2.59 -5.47
N LYS A 138 1.60 2.32 -4.17
CA LYS A 138 2.72 2.87 -3.39
C LYS A 138 4.07 2.40 -3.93
N ARG A 139 4.21 1.14 -4.33
CA ARG A 139 5.45 0.66 -4.96
C ARG A 139 5.70 1.28 -6.31
N ALA A 140 4.68 1.41 -7.14
CA ALA A 140 4.78 2.07 -8.43
C ALA A 140 5.23 3.53 -8.28
N GLN A 141 4.68 4.24 -7.29
CA GLN A 141 5.10 5.61 -6.95
C GLN A 141 6.57 5.68 -6.50
N LEU A 142 6.99 4.79 -5.60
CA LEU A 142 8.39 4.75 -5.13
C LEU A 142 9.37 4.41 -6.26
N ARG A 143 9.00 3.48 -7.14
CA ARG A 143 9.79 3.15 -8.32
C ARG A 143 9.95 4.38 -9.23
N LEU A 144 8.86 5.12 -9.47
CA LEU A 144 8.90 6.34 -10.28
C LEU A 144 9.77 7.43 -9.62
N GLN A 145 9.67 7.59 -8.30
CA GLN A 145 10.51 8.54 -7.55
C GLN A 145 11.99 8.16 -7.63
N ALA A 146 12.33 6.88 -7.48
CA ALA A 146 13.70 6.39 -7.61
C ALA A 146 14.24 6.59 -9.04
N GLU A 147 13.44 6.29 -10.07
CA GLU A 147 13.81 6.54 -11.47
C GLU A 147 14.00 8.04 -11.74
N ALA A 148 13.16 8.90 -11.17
CA ALA A 148 13.31 10.35 -11.29
C ALA A 148 14.54 10.89 -10.55
N HIS A 149 14.86 10.33 -9.37
CA HIS A 149 16.05 10.68 -8.60
C HIS A 149 17.32 10.30 -9.36
N ALA A 150 17.41 9.06 -9.86
CA ALA A 150 18.55 8.58 -10.63
C ALA A 150 18.79 9.41 -11.90
N LYS A 151 17.72 9.87 -12.58
CA LYS A 151 17.84 10.78 -13.73
C LYS A 151 18.42 12.14 -13.34
N LYS A 152 17.96 12.71 -12.22
CA LYS A 152 18.49 13.99 -11.70
C LYS A 152 19.95 13.86 -11.29
N GLU A 153 20.32 12.78 -10.60
CA GLU A 153 21.71 12.50 -10.23
C GLU A 153 22.60 12.35 -11.47
N ALA A 154 22.15 11.64 -12.50
CA ALA A 154 22.90 11.51 -13.75
C ALA A 154 23.09 12.85 -14.46
N GLU A 155 22.08 13.73 -14.45
CA GLU A 155 22.18 15.09 -14.99
C GLU A 155 23.18 15.94 -14.21
N ILE A 156 23.12 15.91 -12.88
CA ILE A 156 24.07 16.63 -12.01
C ILE A 156 25.50 16.14 -12.24
N ILE A 157 25.72 14.83 -12.37
CA ILE A 157 27.03 14.25 -12.68
C ILE A 157 27.53 14.71 -14.05
N ALA A 158 26.65 14.79 -15.05
CA ALA A 158 27.02 15.28 -16.39
C ALA A 158 27.44 16.75 -16.34
N GLN A 159 26.66 17.61 -15.67
CA GLN A 159 26.97 19.03 -15.47
C GLN A 159 28.29 19.24 -14.71
N PHE A 160 28.55 18.42 -13.67
CA PHE A 160 29.78 18.50 -12.90
C PHE A 160 31.01 18.10 -13.73
N ARG A 161 30.91 17.03 -14.54
CA ARG A 161 31.98 16.61 -15.46
C ARG A 161 32.34 17.72 -16.44
N GLU A 162 31.34 18.35 -17.06
CA GLU A 162 31.56 19.46 -17.99
C GLU A 162 32.26 20.65 -17.33
N MET A 163 31.88 21.00 -16.09
CA MET A 163 32.51 22.08 -15.33
C MET A 163 33.98 21.79 -15.01
N VAL A 164 34.30 20.54 -14.63
CA VAL A 164 35.68 20.11 -14.35
C VAL A 164 36.53 20.16 -15.62
N ASP A 165 36.01 19.66 -16.74
CA ASP A 165 36.70 19.71 -18.04
C ASP A 165 36.96 21.16 -18.50
N ALA A 166 35.97 22.04 -18.31
CA ALA A 166 36.10 23.47 -18.57
C ALA A 166 37.13 24.16 -17.66
N MET A 167 37.27 23.72 -16.40
CA MET A 167 38.25 24.26 -15.47
C MET A 167 39.67 23.77 -15.79
N GLN A 168 39.84 22.49 -16.13
CA GLN A 168 41.14 21.91 -16.50
C GLN A 168 41.71 22.54 -17.79
N SER A 169 40.86 22.74 -18.81
CA SER A 169 41.26 23.40 -20.06
C SER A 169 41.69 24.85 -19.87
N LYS A 170 41.12 25.57 -18.89
CA LYS A 170 41.48 26.96 -18.57
C LYS A 170 42.78 27.10 -17.76
N SER A 171 43.15 26.09 -16.98
CA SER A 171 44.40 26.07 -16.19
C SER A 171 45.63 25.60 -16.98
N GLY A 172 45.42 24.98 -18.15
CA GLY A 172 46.48 24.46 -19.03
C GLY A 172 46.91 25.41 -20.15
N SER A 173 46.41 26.65 -20.18
CA SER A 173 46.76 27.70 -21.15
C SER A 173 47.27 28.95 -20.44
#